data_AF-A0A430Q3X9-F1
#
_entry.id   AF-A0A430Q3X9-F1
#
_cell.length_a   1.000
_cell.length_b   1.000
_cell.length_c   1.000
_cell.angle_alpha   90.00
_cell.angle_beta   90.00
_cell.angle_gamma   90.00
#
_symmetry.space_group_name_H-M   'P 1'
#
loop_
_entity.id
_entity.type
_entity.pdbx_description
1 polymer ?
#
loop_
_entity_poly.entity_id
_entity_poly.type
_entity_poly.pdbx_seq_one_letter_code
_entity_poly.pdbx_strand_id
1 'polypeptide(L)' 'YSFVLANARIVDYPIVYCNEGFSRLTGYSRVEIMQKSGSCAFFYGEQTTKDMRERLLKALDTQTPDQIEMCQHLCND' A
#
# COMPACT_ATOMS: atom_id res chain seq x y z
N TYR A 1 -4.39 14.16 -5.74
CA TYR A 1 -3.85 12.81 -5.98
C TYR A 1 -2.96 12.41 -4.81
N SER A 2 -3.17 11.22 -4.25
CA SER A 2 -2.43 10.68 -3.10
C SER A 2 -1.75 9.38 -3.51
N PHE A 3 -0.44 9.24 -3.28
CA PHE A 3 0.32 8.08 -3.75
C PHE A 3 1.61 7.83 -2.95
N VAL A 4 2.10 6.60 -3.04
CA VAL A 4 3.43 6.16 -2.56
C VAL A 4 4.23 5.58 -3.72
N LEU A 5 5.56 5.53 -3.58
CA LEU A 5 6.44 4.80 -4.49
C LEU A 5 7.21 3.76 -3.68
N ALA A 6 7.23 2.53 -4.19
CA ALA A 6 7.92 1.40 -3.59
C ALA A 6 9.04 0.90 -4.50
N ASN A 7 10.12 0.41 -3.90
CA ASN A 7 11.21 -0.19 -4.66
C ASN A 7 10.89 -1.65 -5.01
N ALA A 8 10.50 -1.91 -6.25
CA ALA A 8 10.14 -3.25 -6.73
C ALA A 8 11.29 -4.27 -6.77
N ARG A 9 12.54 -3.85 -6.51
CA ARG A 9 13.74 -4.72 -6.59
C ARG A 9 14.23 -5.22 -5.24
N ILE A 10 13.62 -4.78 -4.14
CA ILE A 10 13.98 -5.17 -2.78
C ILE A 10 12.83 -6.00 -2.21
N VAL A 11 13.16 -7.02 -1.42
CA VAL A 11 12.19 -7.85 -0.68
C VAL A 11 11.21 -6.95 0.08
N ASP A 12 9.92 -7.33 0.10
CA ASP A 12 8.79 -6.59 0.66
C ASP A 12 8.44 -5.27 -0.03
N TYR A 13 9.17 -4.89 -1.08
CA TYR A 13 8.97 -3.67 -1.87
C TYR A 13 8.89 -2.42 -0.99
N PRO A 14 9.96 -2.03 -0.29
CA PRO A 14 9.91 -0.95 0.69
C PRO A 14 9.47 0.36 0.05
N ILE A 15 8.56 1.05 0.72
CA ILE A 15 8.12 2.39 0.32
C ILE A 15 9.29 3.37 0.49
N VAL A 16 9.73 3.95 -0.62
CA VAL A 16 10.83 4.92 -0.68
C VAL A 16 10.35 6.37 -0.80
N TYR A 17 9.05 6.56 -1.04
CA TYR A 17 8.44 7.88 -1.08
C TYR A 17 6.95 7.82 -0.72
N CYS A 18 6.48 8.80 0.03
CA CYS A 18 5.08 9.03 0.33
C CYS A 18 4.79 10.53 0.17
N ASN A 19 3.75 10.87 -0.60
CA ASN A 19 3.34 12.25 -0.70
C ASN A 19 2.48 12.69 0.51
N GLU A 20 2.41 14.00 0.73
CA GLU A 20 1.62 14.59 1.82
C GLU A 20 0.12 14.24 1.73
N GLY A 21 -0.41 14.09 0.52
CA GLY A 21 -1.81 13.71 0.30
C GLY A 21 -2.13 12.32 0.83
N PHE A 22 -1.20 11.36 0.69
CA PHE A 22 -1.37 10.00 1.19
C PHE A 22 -1.29 9.96 2.71
N SER A 23 -0.30 10.64 3.30
CA SER A 23 -0.18 10.76 4.77
C SER A 23 -1.44 11.34 5.41
N ARG A 24 -2.01 12.41 4.83
CA ARG A 24 -3.29 12.97 5.31
C ARG A 24 -4.48 12.05 5.10
N LEU A 25 -4.53 11.32 3.99
CA LEU A 25 -5.64 10.43 3.67
C LEU A 25 -5.70 9.25 4.65
N THR A 26 -4.55 8.72 5.02
CA THR A 26 -4.46 7.53 5.88
C THR A 26 -4.34 7.85 7.37
N GLY A 27 -3.98 9.08 7.73
CA GLY A 27 -3.71 9.49 9.10
C GLY A 27 -2.31 9.15 9.60
N TYR A 28 -1.53 8.36 8.85
CA TYR A 28 -0.17 7.99 9.22
C TYR A 28 0.83 9.05 8.79
N SER A 29 1.79 9.35 9.65
CA SER A 29 2.89 10.24 9.31
C SER A 29 3.78 9.61 8.23
N ARG A 30 4.51 10.47 7.50
CA ARG A 30 5.50 10.00 6.52
C ARG A 30 6.51 9.04 7.17
N VAL A 31 6.91 9.30 8.42
CA VAL A 31 7.90 8.46 9.13
C VAL A 31 7.36 7.04 9.36
N GLU A 32 6.06 6.90 9.65
CA GLU A 32 5.43 5.59 9.85
C GLU A 32 5.23 4.81 8.55
N ILE A 33 5.07 5.50 7.42
CA ILE A 33 4.82 4.90 6.11
C ILE A 33 6.12 4.48 5.41
N MET A 34 7.19 5.28 5.54
CA MET A 34 8.46 5.01 4.87
C MET A 34 9.04 3.67 5.32
N GLN A 35 9.65 2.93 4.38
CA GLN A 35 10.22 1.58 4.58
C GLN A 35 9.20 0.48 4.94
N LYS A 36 7.91 0.77 5.05
CA LYS A 36 6.87 -0.26 5.11
C LYS A 36 6.74 -0.95 3.75
N SER A 37 6.13 -2.13 3.75
CA SER A 37 5.90 -2.88 2.51
C SER A 37 4.99 -2.10 1.54
N GLY A 38 5.37 -2.09 0.26
CA GLY A 38 4.62 -1.51 -0.84
C GLY A 38 3.31 -2.22 -1.12
N SER A 39 3.13 -3.45 -0.62
CA SER A 39 1.84 -4.13 -0.57
C SER A 39 0.83 -3.41 0.32
N CYS A 40 1.27 -2.48 1.18
CA CYS A 40 0.37 -1.70 2.03
C CYS A 40 -0.48 -2.58 2.97
N ALA A 41 0.02 -3.75 3.36
CA ALA A 41 -0.74 -4.75 4.12
C ALA A 41 -1.28 -4.27 5.48
N PHE A 42 -0.63 -3.26 6.06
CA PHE A 42 -1.05 -2.60 7.30
C PHE A 42 -2.32 -1.74 7.14
N PHE A 43 -2.77 -1.49 5.90
CA PHE A 43 -4.02 -0.77 5.63
C PHE A 43 -5.21 -1.68 5.35
N TYR A 44 -5.05 -2.99 5.17
CA TYR A 44 -6.14 -3.84 4.72
C TYR A 44 -7.31 -3.85 5.72
N GLY A 45 -8.49 -3.42 5.25
CA GLY A 45 -9.74 -3.48 6.00
C GLY A 45 -10.42 -4.85 5.87
N GLU A 46 -11.53 -5.04 6.59
CA GLU A 46 -12.26 -6.32 6.62
C GLU A 46 -12.79 -6.75 5.24
N GLN A 47 -13.05 -5.77 4.35
CA GLN A 47 -13.52 -6.02 2.99
C GLN A 47 -12.38 -6.33 1.99
N THR A 48 -11.10 -6.27 2.40
CA THR A 48 -9.99 -6.69 1.55
C THR A 48 -9.89 -8.22 1.53
N THR A 49 -10.42 -8.84 0.48
CA THR A 49 -10.44 -10.30 0.32
C THR A 49 -9.04 -10.87 0.07
N LYS A 50 -8.90 -12.19 0.21
CA LYS A 50 -7.65 -12.89 -0.08
C LYS A 50 -7.24 -12.75 -1.55
N ASP A 51 -8.20 -12.92 -2.48
CA ASP A 51 -7.99 -12.76 -3.91
C ASP A 51 -7.43 -11.38 -4.28
N MET A 52 -7.90 -10.32 -3.63
CA MET A 52 -7.39 -8.96 -3.87
C MET A 52 -5.92 -8.83 -3.46
N ARG A 53 -5.55 -9.42 -2.33
CA ARG A 53 -4.16 -9.43 -1.83
C ARG A 53 -3.26 -10.26 -2.75
N GLU A 54 -3.72 -11.42 -3.17
CA GLU A 54 -2.99 -12.29 -4.10
C GLU A 54 -2.77 -11.62 -5.45
N ARG A 55 -3.79 -10.94 -5.98
CA ARG A 55 -3.65 -10.15 -7.21
C ARG A 55 -2.63 -9.03 -7.07
N LEU A 56 -2.66 -8.30 -5.95
CA LEU A 56 -1.69 -7.23 -5.69
C LEU A 56 -0.26 -7.78 -5.63
N LEU A 57 -0.04 -8.83 -4.84
CA LEU A 57 1.28 -9.46 -4.70
C LEU A 57 1.77 -10.00 -6.04
N LYS A 58 0.90 -10.68 -6.79
CA LYS A 58 1.22 -11.16 -8.13
C LYS A 58 1.65 -10.01 -9.05
N ALA A 59 0.92 -8.89 -9.07
CA ALA A 59 1.25 -7.74 -9.90
C ALA A 59 2.62 -7.12 -9.52
N LEU A 60 2.94 -7.06 -8.23
CA LEU A 60 4.24 -6.60 -7.73
C LEU A 60 5.37 -7.56 -8.13
N ASP A 61 5.16 -8.87 -7.98
CA ASP A 61 6.11 -9.92 -8.36
C ASP A 61 6.36 -9.97 -9.87
N THR A 62 5.31 -9.90 -10.68
CA THR A 62 5.42 -9.97 -12.15
C THR A 62 5.72 -8.63 -12.79
N GLN A 63 5.79 -7.54 -12.01
CA GLN A 63 6.01 -6.17 -12.48
C GLN A 63 5.04 -5.75 -13.59
N THR A 64 3.78 -6.17 -13.45
CA THR A 64 2.72 -5.89 -14.43
C THR A 64 1.76 -4.84 -13.87
N PRO A 65 1.32 -3.86 -14.68
CA PRO A 65 0.26 -2.93 -14.27
C PRO A 65 -1.04 -3.68 -13.95
N ASP A 66 -1.66 -3.38 -12.80
CA ASP A 66 -3.00 -3.84 -12.42
C ASP A 66 -3.74 -2.72 -11.65
N GLN A 67 -5.06 -2.77 -11.64
CA GLN A 67 -5.93 -1.88 -10.89
C GLN A 67 -6.82 -2.72 -9.95
N ILE A 68 -6.70 -2.46 -8.66
CA ILE A 68 -7.42 -3.18 -7.60
C ILE A 68 -7.98 -2.15 -6.63
N GLU A 69 -9.28 -2.20 -6.37
CA GLU A 69 -9.94 -1.33 -5.39
C GLU A 69 -9.99 -2.06 -4.05
N MET A 70 -9.28 -1.59 -3.03
CA MET A 70 -9.23 -2.25 -1.71
C MET A 70 -9.76 -1.32 -0.63
N CYS A 71 -10.50 -1.88 0.33
CA CYS A 71 -10.96 -1.13 1.49
C CYS A 71 -9.84 -0.97 2.52
N GLN A 72 -9.69 0.25 3.04
CA GLN A 72 -8.73 0.51 4.11
C GLN A 72 -9.41 0.36 5.48
N HIS A 73 -8.67 -0.06 6.50
CA HIS A 73 -9.14 0.04 7.89
C HIS A 73 -9.21 1.52 8.28
N LEU A 74 -10.41 2.08 8.33
CA LEU A 74 -10.65 3.37 8.97
C LEU A 74 -10.54 3.14 10.49
N CYS A 75 -9.41 3.52 11.08
CA CYS A 75 -9.40 3.82 12.51
C CYS A 75 -10.25 5.08 12.67
N ASN A 76 -11.54 4.90 12.90
CA ASN A 76 -12.37 5.93 13.50
C ASN A 76 -11.89 6.06 14.94
N ASP A 77 -10.91 6.94 15.17
CA ASP A 77 -10.68 7.51 16.51
C ASP A 77 -11.86 8.44 16.87
#